data_AF-A0A948D0C1-F1
#
_entry.id   AF-A0A948D0C1-F1
#
_cell.length_a   1.000
_cell.length_b   1.000
_cell.length_c   1.000
_cell.angle_alpha   90.00
_cell.angle_beta   90.00
_cell.angle_gamma   90.00
#
_symmetry.space_group_name_H-M   'P 1'
#
loop_
_entity.id
_entity.type
_entity.pdbx_description
1 polymer ?
#
loop_
_entity_poly.entity_id
_entity_poly.type
_entity_poly.pdbx_seq_one_letter_code
_entity_poly.pdbx_strand_id
1 'polypeptide(L)' 'RRQGVPAFIIFGDKSLKDMAAIRPTTKEQFATVFGVGDKKAKTYADHFTLVIKAYLKT' A
#
# COMPACT_ATOMS: atom_id res chain seq x y z
N ARG A 1 25.59 3.88 -7.60
CA ARG A 1 25.39 2.45 -7.27
C ARG A 1 24.40 2.37 -6.11
N ARG A 2 23.14 1.98 -6.35
CA ARG A 2 22.16 1.74 -5.27
C ARG A 2 22.50 0.39 -4.64
N GLN A 3 22.69 0.40 -3.34
CA GLN A 3 23.25 -0.67 -2.54
C GLN A 3 22.44 -1.97 -2.69
N GLY A 4 23.15 -3.11 -2.66
CA GLY A 4 22.60 -4.47 -2.72
C GLY A 4 21.82 -4.86 -1.46
N VAL A 5 20.72 -4.16 -1.21
CA VAL A 5 19.68 -4.58 -0.27
C VAL A 5 18.72 -5.46 -1.08
N PRO A 6 18.39 -6.70 -0.66
CA PRO A 6 17.30 -7.45 -1.28
C PRO A 6 16.08 -6.53 -1.33
N ALA A 7 15.40 -6.46 -2.48
CA ALA A 7 14.19 -5.66 -2.61
C ALA A 7 13.19 -6.13 -1.55
N PHE A 8 13.12 -5.42 -0.43
CA PHE A 8 12.33 -5.82 0.71
C PHE A 8 10.86 -5.73 0.28
N ILE A 9 10.18 -6.87 0.31
CA ILE A 9 8.75 -6.95 0.05
C ILE A 9 8.05 -6.15 1.15
N ILE A 10 7.66 -4.89 0.86
CA ILE A 10 7.00 -3.99 1.82
C ILE A 10 5.62 -4.55 2.20
N PHE A 11 4.89 -5.05 1.20
CA PHE A 11 3.60 -5.70 1.31
C PHE A 11 3.69 -7.07 0.64
N GLY A 12 3.40 -8.14 1.37
CA GLY A 12 3.32 -9.48 0.80
C GLY A 12 2.05 -9.66 -0.02
N ASP A 13 1.99 -10.74 -0.79
CA ASP A 13 0.88 -11.04 -1.71
C ASP A 13 -0.50 -10.95 -1.07
N LYS A 14 -0.64 -11.42 0.17
CA LYS A 14 -1.93 -11.34 0.89
C LYS A 14 -2.35 -9.88 1.12
N SER A 15 -1.42 -9.02 1.52
CA SER A 15 -1.68 -7.59 1.69
C SER A 15 -2.01 -6.91 0.36
N LEU A 16 -1.29 -7.26 -0.72
CA LEU A 16 -1.52 -6.67 -2.05
C LEU A 16 -2.87 -7.11 -2.63
N LYS A 17 -3.24 -8.39 -2.49
CA LYS A 17 -4.55 -8.91 -2.91
C LYS A 17 -5.69 -8.24 -2.15
N ASP A 18 -5.54 -8.09 -0.83
CA ASP A 18 -6.53 -7.41 0.00
C ASP A 18 -6.64 -5.91 -0.36
N MET A 19 -5.51 -5.24 -0.59
CA MET A 19 -5.47 -3.86 -1.06
C MET A 19 -6.15 -3.69 -2.42
N ALA A 20 -5.96 -4.64 -3.33
CA ALA A 20 -6.62 -4.65 -4.64
C ALA A 20 -8.14 -4.90 -4.55
N ALA A 21 -8.59 -5.62 -3.52
CA ALA A 21 -10.02 -5.83 -3.26
C ALA A 21 -10.67 -4.58 -2.65
N ILE A 22 -10.06 -4.03 -1.59
CA ILE A 22 -10.58 -2.86 -0.85
C ILE A 22 -10.44 -1.57 -1.69
N ARG A 23 -9.38 -1.46 -2.48
CA ARG A 23 -9.01 -0.27 -3.27
C ARG A 23 -9.04 1.01 -2.41
N PRO A 24 -8.26 1.06 -1.32
CA PRO A 24 -8.28 2.18 -0.39
C PRO A 24 -7.88 3.49 -1.08
N THR A 25 -8.72 4.52 -0.91
CA THR A 25 -8.50 5.87 -1.45
C THR A 25 -8.25 6.89 -0.34
N THR A 26 -8.43 6.52 0.92
CA THR A 26 -8.11 7.35 2.10
C THR A 26 -7.11 6.64 3.02
N LYS A 27 -6.48 7.40 3.93
CA LYS A 27 -5.53 6.85 4.90
C LYS A 27 -6.19 5.85 5.84
N GLU A 28 -7.42 6.14 6.23
CA GLU A 28 -8.23 5.32 7.13
C GLU A 28 -8.55 3.99 6.46
N GLN A 29 -8.97 4.01 5.19
CA GLN A 29 -9.18 2.78 4.40
C GLN A 29 -7.87 2.01 4.19
N PHE A 30 -6.75 2.72 3.96
CA PHE A 30 -5.46 2.06 3.78
C PHE A 30 -5.02 1.33 5.05
N ALA A 31 -5.33 1.87 6.23
CA ALA A 31 -5.06 1.25 7.52
C ALA A 31 -5.90 0.00 7.79
N THR A 32 -7.01 -0.22 7.08
CA THR A 32 -7.81 -1.45 7.22
C THR A 32 -7.30 -2.62 6.38
N VAL A 33 -6.31 -2.39 5.50
CA VAL A 33 -5.75 -3.45 4.66
C VAL A 33 -4.96 -4.45 5.52
N PHE A 34 -5.17 -5.74 5.28
CA PHE A 34 -4.49 -6.82 5.96
C PHE A 34 -2.96 -6.64 5.90
N GLY A 35 -2.30 -6.67 7.06
CA GLY A 35 -0.84 -6.53 7.15
C GLY A 35 -0.31 -5.10 7.00
N VAL A 36 -1.21 -4.10 6.95
CA VAL A 36 -0.87 -2.67 7.06
C VAL A 36 -1.06 -2.24 8.51
N GLY A 37 0.03 -2.27 9.28
CA GLY A 37 0.06 -1.66 10.62
C GLY A 37 0.41 -0.17 10.57
N ASP A 38 0.31 0.50 11.72
CA ASP A 38 0.51 1.95 11.87
C ASP A 38 1.76 2.51 11.19
N LYS A 39 2.90 1.83 11.33
CA LYS A 39 4.15 2.27 10.70
C LYS A 39 4.02 2.28 9.18
N LYS A 40 3.43 1.23 8.59
CA LYS A 40 3.22 1.15 7.14
C LYS A 40 2.16 2.14 6.67
N ALA A 41 1.09 2.32 7.44
CA ALA A 41 0.06 3.31 7.13
C ALA A 41 0.67 4.73 7.10
N LYS A 42 1.42 5.12 8.12
CA LYS A 42 2.08 6.43 8.20
C LYS A 42 3.10 6.64 7.07
N THR A 43 3.85 5.61 6.69
CA THR A 43 4.89 5.73 5.65
C THR A 43 4.34 5.65 4.22
N TYR A 44 3.32 4.83 3.96
CA TYR A 44 2.95 4.45 2.59
C TYR A 44 1.52 4.83 2.17
N ALA A 45 0.64 5.24 3.08
CA ALA A 45 -0.76 5.50 2.73
C ALA A 45 -0.90 6.56 1.64
N ASP A 46 -0.16 7.67 1.73
CA ASP A 46 -0.24 8.74 0.72
C ASP A 46 0.16 8.26 -0.67
N HIS A 47 1.24 7.48 -0.76
CA HIS A 47 1.74 6.96 -2.04
C HIS A 47 0.76 5.99 -2.69
N PHE A 48 0.25 5.02 -1.93
CA PHE A 48 -0.63 3.98 -2.48
C PHE A 48 -2.02 4.51 -2.78
N THR A 49 -2.61 5.31 -1.89
CA THR A 49 -3.95 5.86 -2.11
C THR A 49 -3.98 6.81 -3.31
N LEU A 50 -2.89 7.54 -3.59
CA LEU A 50 -2.75 8.35 -4.80
C LEU A 50 -2.81 7.50 -6.07
N VAL A 51 -2.01 6.44 -6.15
CA VAL A 51 -1.96 5.56 -7.33
C VAL A 51 -3.29 4.84 -7.53
N ILE A 52 -3.90 4.35 -6.46
CA ILE A 52 -5.22 3.69 -6.50
C ILE A 52 -6.29 4.67 -6.98
N LYS A 53 -6.31 5.91 -6.47
CA LYS A 53 -7.22 6.97 -6.94
C LYS A 53 -7.03 7.28 -8.42
N ALA A 54 -5.79 7.31 -8.91
CA ALA A 54 -5.51 7.56 -10.32
C ALA A 54 -6.02 6.41 -11.20
N TYR A 55 -5.77 5.16 -10.81
CA TYR A 55 -6.27 3.97 -11.51
C TYR A 55 -7.80 3.95 -11.60
N LEU A 56 -8.51 4.33 -10.53
CA LEU A 56 -9.98 4.35 -10.51
C LEU A 56 -10.63 5.46 -11.35
N LYS A 57 -9.85 6.47 -11.77
CA LYS A 57 -10.33 7.55 -12.65
C LYS A 57 -10.12 7.25 -14.13
N THR A 58 -9.49 6.12 -14.44
CA THR A 58 -9.29 5.61 -15.79
C THR A 58 -10.45 4.70 -16.15
#